data_AF-A0A366DME4-F1
#
_entry.id   AF-A0A366DME4-F1
#
_cell.length_a   1.000
_cell.length_b   1.000
_cell.length_c   1.000
_cell.angle_alpha   90.00
_cell.angle_beta   90.00
_cell.angle_gamma   90.00
#
_symmetry.space_group_name_H-M   'P 1'
#
loop_
_entity.id
_entity.type
_entity.pdbx_description
1 polymer ?
#
loop_
_entity_poly.entity_id
_entity_poly.type
_entity_poly.pdbx_seq_one_letter_code
_entity_poly.pdbx_strand_id
1 'polypeptide(L)'
;MAIVRKIYGPFNYEVVKKGTTHTARWYFNGIRGDYTTAHWVLIFNPETREFSASGNVVGQGLGGRTMRSIEQSLSDYGVKCVHDKMFLRDNDPVLEGRVVDLLKARLSPEAIAKASALAIIRK
;
A
#
# COMPACT_ATOMS: atom_id res chain seq x y z
N MET A 1 15.56 -0.23 -8.64
CA MET A 1 14.48 -1.15 -8.22
C MET A 1 14.23 -0.97 -6.73
N ALA A 2 12.98 -1.06 -6.28
CA ALA A 2 12.69 -1.06 -4.85
C ALA A 2 12.75 -2.50 -4.36
N ILE A 3 13.65 -2.77 -3.42
CA ILE A 3 13.65 -4.03 -2.69
C ILE A 3 12.57 -3.93 -1.62
N VAL A 4 11.56 -4.81 -1.68
CA VAL A 4 10.45 -4.85 -0.73
C VAL A 4 10.46 -6.21 -0.05
N ARG A 5 10.51 -6.23 1.28
CA ARG A 5 10.47 -7.47 2.06
C ARG A 5 9.04 -7.91 2.36
N LYS A 6 8.19 -6.96 2.74
CA LYS A 6 6.79 -7.24 3.10
C LYS A 6 5.87 -6.13 2.66
N ILE A 7 4.67 -6.50 2.25
CA ILE A 7 3.54 -5.60 1.98
C ILE A 7 2.34 -6.11 2.77
N TYR A 8 1.73 -5.22 3.53
CA TYR A 8 0.50 -5.43 4.27
C TYR A 8 -0.59 -4.49 3.74
N GLY A 9 -1.83 -4.98 3.69
CA GLY A 9 -2.98 -4.28 3.12
C GLY A 9 -3.50 -4.95 1.83
N PRO A 10 -4.43 -4.27 1.11
CA PRO A 10 -4.85 -2.88 1.33
C PRO A 10 -5.64 -2.70 2.62
N PHE A 11 -5.35 -1.64 3.37
CA PHE A 11 -6.02 -1.34 4.64
C PHE A 11 -7.21 -0.41 4.50
N ASN A 12 -7.09 0.53 3.58
CA ASN A 12 -8.12 1.51 3.32
C ASN A 12 -8.24 1.73 1.83
N TYR A 13 -9.47 2.01 1.40
CA TYR A 13 -9.83 2.36 0.05
C TYR A 13 -10.55 3.70 0.08
N GLU A 14 -10.06 4.66 -0.69
CA GLU A 14 -10.71 5.95 -0.86
C GLU A 14 -10.86 6.30 -2.33
N VAL A 15 -11.94 7.01 -2.65
CA VAL A 15 -12.11 7.69 -3.94
C VAL A 15 -11.93 9.17 -3.70
N VAL A 16 -10.81 9.72 -4.17
CA VAL A 16 -10.52 11.14 -4.05
C VAL A 16 -10.96 11.87 -5.31
N LYS A 17 -11.84 12.86 -5.13
CA LYS A 17 -12.26 13.77 -6.19
C LYS A 17 -11.32 14.97 -6.23
N LYS A 18 -10.65 15.19 -7.36
CA LYS A 18 -9.89 16.42 -7.65
C LYS A 18 -10.47 17.06 -8.90
N GLY A 19 -11.26 18.11 -8.74
CA GLY A 19 -12.04 18.69 -9.83
C GLY A 19 -13.10 17.69 -10.33
N THR A 20 -13.06 17.36 -11.62
CA THR A 20 -13.94 16.36 -12.26
C THR A 20 -13.34 14.94 -12.27
N THR A 21 -12.12 14.76 -11.75
CA THR A 21 -11.40 13.48 -11.78
C THR A 21 -11.53 12.75 -10.46
N HIS A 22 -11.95 11.48 -10.54
CA HIS A 22 -12.11 10.58 -9.40
C HIS A 22 -11.00 9.53 -9.38
N THR A 23 -9.97 9.72 -8.56
CA THR A 23 -8.90 8.74 -8.42
C THR A 23 -9.22 7.76 -7.30
N ALA A 24 -9.06 6.46 -7.56
CA ALA A 24 -9.11 5.45 -6.51
C ALA A 24 -7.73 5.30 -5.87
N ARG A 25 -7.70 5.18 -4.55
CA ARG A 25 -6.46 5.03 -3.79
C ARG A 25 -6.58 3.88 -2.79
N TRP A 26 -5.52 3.09 -2.69
CA TRP A 26 -5.38 2.01 -1.71
C TRP A 26 -4.13 2.22 -0.88
N TYR A 27 -4.29 2.05 0.41
CA TYR A 27 -3.24 2.28 1.39
C TYR A 27 -2.60 0.98 1.85
N PHE A 28 -1.28 0.96 1.89
CA PHE A 28 -0.47 -0.17 2.28
C PHE A 28 0.64 0.26 3.23
N ASN A 29 1.01 -0.63 4.13
CA ASN A 29 2.22 -0.51 4.93
C ASN A 29 3.15 -1.65 4.56
N GLY A 30 4.44 -1.49 4.79
CA GLY A 30 5.35 -2.60 4.64
C GLY A 30 6.77 -2.29 5.03
N ILE A 31 7.63 -3.24 4.70
CA ILE A 31 9.03 -3.27 5.09
C ILE A 31 9.86 -3.31 3.81
N ARG A 32 10.81 -2.38 3.68
CA ARG A 32 11.74 -2.30 2.55
C ARG A 32 12.93 -3.25 2.74
N GLY A 33 13.76 -3.38 1.71
CA GLY A 33 14.98 -4.20 1.73
C GLY A 33 15.96 -3.84 2.84
N ASP A 34 16.06 -2.54 3.14
CA ASP A 34 16.86 -1.93 4.21
C ASP A 34 16.19 -2.02 5.59
N TYR A 35 15.10 -2.78 5.72
CA TYR A 35 14.29 -2.93 6.93
C TYR A 35 13.61 -1.65 7.42
N THR A 36 13.62 -0.57 6.64
CA THR A 36 12.83 0.62 6.95
C THR A 36 11.35 0.36 6.71
N THR A 37 10.52 1.02 7.50
CA THR A 37 9.07 0.99 7.32
C THR A 37 8.67 1.97 6.21
N ALA A 38 7.72 1.55 5.40
CA ALA A 38 7.20 2.35 4.31
C ALA A 38 5.68 2.36 4.33
N HIS A 39 5.13 3.52 4.03
CA HIS A 39 3.72 3.68 3.75
C HIS A 39 3.56 3.97 2.26
N TRP A 40 2.82 3.11 1.56
CA TRP A 40 2.57 3.21 0.14
C TRP A 40 1.10 3.50 -0.14
N VAL A 41 0.87 4.30 -1.17
CA VAL A 41 -0.45 4.53 -1.74
C VAL A 41 -0.40 4.10 -3.20
N LEU A 42 -1.21 3.10 -3.53
CA LEU A 42 -1.47 2.74 -4.92
C LEU A 42 -2.62 3.62 -5.42
N ILE A 43 -2.44 4.30 -6.55
CA ILE A 43 -3.38 5.26 -7.10
C ILE A 43 -3.75 4.79 -8.51
N PHE A 44 -5.04 4.63 -8.75
CA PHE A 44 -5.58 4.40 -10.09
C PHE A 44 -6.14 5.71 -10.65
N ASN A 45 -5.61 6.12 -11.80
CA ASN A 45 -6.15 7.24 -12.56
C ASN A 45 -7.15 6.73 -13.61
N PRO A 46 -8.45 7.03 -13.51
CA PRO A 46 -9.44 6.56 -14.48
C PRO A 46 -9.26 7.15 -15.89
N GLU A 47 -8.59 8.31 -16.02
CA GLU A 47 -8.36 8.97 -17.31
C GLU A 47 -7.38 8.21 -18.18
N THR A 48 -6.20 7.95 -17.62
CA THR A 48 -5.13 7.22 -18.31
C THR A 48 -5.29 5.71 -18.16
N ARG A 49 -6.14 5.26 -17.22
CA ARG A 49 -6.31 3.85 -16.82
C ARG A 49 -5.02 3.24 -16.28
N GLU A 50 -4.14 4.08 -15.74
CA GLU A 50 -2.85 3.66 -15.23
C GLU A 50 -2.83 3.59 -13.70
N PHE A 51 -2.01 2.67 -13.20
CA PHE A 51 -1.66 2.60 -11.79
C PHE A 51 -0.34 3.32 -11.56
N SER A 52 -0.32 4.15 -10.52
CA SER A 52 0.89 4.76 -9.99
C SER A 52 1.01 4.46 -8.50
N ALA A 53 2.22 4.45 -7.97
CA ALA A 53 2.45 4.26 -6.55
C ALA A 53 3.22 5.46 -6.02
N SER A 54 2.74 6.05 -4.93
CA SER A 54 3.51 6.97 -4.11
C SER A 54 3.93 6.25 -2.84
N GLY A 55 5.13 6.53 -2.36
CA GLY A 55 5.66 5.92 -1.15
C GLY A 55 6.45 6.94 -0.36
N ASN A 56 6.13 7.06 0.92
CA ASN A 56 6.95 7.83 1.84
C ASN A 56 7.78 6.83 2.65
N VAL A 57 9.10 7.02 2.63
CA VAL A 57 9.98 6.37 3.61
C VAL A 57 9.68 7.02 4.95
N VAL A 58 9.22 6.23 5.90
CA VAL A 58 8.90 6.73 7.23
C VAL A 58 10.22 6.82 8.00
N GLY A 59 10.96 7.92 7.83
CA GLY A 59 12.27 8.07 8.50
C GLY A 59 13.14 9.28 8.20
N GLN A 60 12.77 10.22 7.32
CA GLN A 60 13.61 11.39 7.02
C GLN A 60 13.08 12.76 7.49
N GLY A 61 12.11 12.82 8.40
CA GLY A 61 11.69 14.14 8.89
C GLY A 61 10.79 14.20 10.12
N LEU A 62 10.25 13.08 10.59
CA LEU A 62 9.52 13.01 11.86
C LEU A 62 9.86 11.66 12.48
N GLY A 63 10.27 11.69 13.75
CA GLY A 63 10.84 10.56 14.50
C GLY A 63 10.18 9.22 14.18
N GLY A 64 11.03 8.22 13.98
CA GLY A 64 10.69 6.89 13.50
C GLY A 64 9.32 6.42 13.97
N ARG A 65 8.40 6.23 13.02
CA ARG A 65 7.25 5.40 13.32
C ARG A 65 7.78 3.96 13.40
N THR A 66 8.05 3.54 14.63
CA THR A 66 8.57 2.24 15.05
C THR A 66 7.65 1.10 14.59
N MET A 67 8.07 -0.17 14.72
CA MET A 67 7.17 -1.33 14.51
C MET A 67 5.82 -1.14 15.21
N ARG A 68 5.81 -0.47 16.37
CA ARG A 68 4.62 -0.05 17.12
C ARG A 68 3.59 0.70 16.28
N SER A 69 4.00 1.48 15.30
CA SER A 69 3.08 2.20 14.40
C SER A 69 2.47 1.32 13.33
N ILE A 70 3.22 0.31 12.86
CA ILE A 70 2.71 -0.72 11.97
C ILE A 70 1.73 -1.58 12.75
N GLU A 71 2.10 -2.01 13.96
CA GLU A 71 1.23 -2.73 14.88
C GLU A 71 -0.03 -1.95 15.26
N GLN A 72 0.09 -0.66 15.55
CA GLN A 72 -1.05 0.21 15.84
C GLN A 72 -1.95 0.34 14.62
N SER A 73 -1.38 0.66 13.44
CA SER A 73 -2.17 0.76 12.21
C SER A 73 -2.86 -0.56 11.89
N LEU A 74 -2.16 -1.70 12.02
CA LEU A 74 -2.73 -3.03 11.84
C LEU A 74 -3.85 -3.31 12.84
N SER A 75 -3.66 -2.94 14.10
CA SER A 75 -4.65 -3.11 15.17
C SER A 75 -5.90 -2.26 14.93
N ASP A 76 -5.76 -1.04 14.42
CA ASP A 76 -6.87 -0.15 14.04
C ASP A 76 -7.72 -0.78 12.91
N TYR A 77 -7.11 -1.63 12.07
CA TYR A 77 -7.79 -2.43 11.04
C TYR A 77 -8.16 -3.85 11.50
N GLY A 78 -8.13 -4.12 12.81
CA GLY A 78 -8.51 -5.41 13.39
C GLY A 78 -7.48 -6.54 13.23
N VAL A 79 -6.31 -6.26 12.67
CA VAL A 79 -5.19 -7.20 12.58
C VAL A 79 -4.42 -7.16 13.90
N LYS A 80 -4.75 -8.08 14.80
CA LYS A 80 -4.01 -8.24 16.06
C LYS A 80 -2.65 -8.86 15.80
N CYS A 81 -1.59 -8.24 16.33
CA CYS A 81 -0.29 -8.87 16.43
C CYS A 81 -0.42 -10.15 17.28
N VAL A 82 -0.26 -11.32 16.66
CA VAL A 82 -0.38 -12.60 17.37
C VAL A 82 0.97 -13.01 17.99
N HIS A 83 2.08 -12.44 17.51
CA HIS A 83 3.43 -12.74 17.98
C HIS A 83 4.43 -11.67 17.52
N ASP A 84 5.34 -11.20 18.40
CA ASP A 84 6.32 -10.14 18.10
C ASP A 84 7.23 -10.43 16.89
N LYS A 85 7.42 -11.73 16.58
CA LYS A 85 8.17 -12.18 15.39
C LYS A 85 7.38 -12.14 14.07
N MET A 86 6.07 -11.88 14.09
CA MET A 86 5.26 -11.69 12.87
C MET A 86 5.80 -10.54 12.00
N PHE A 87 6.44 -9.56 12.65
CA PHE A 87 7.05 -8.39 12.03
C PHE A 87 8.57 -8.47 11.91
N LEU A 88 9.24 -9.55 12.37
CA LEU A 88 10.70 -9.66 12.40
C LEU A 88 11.32 -10.80 11.56
N ARG A 89 12.20 -10.30 10.68
CA ARG A 89 13.50 -10.75 10.12
C ARG A 89 13.70 -12.06 9.35
N ASP A 90 13.07 -13.18 9.68
CA ASP A 90 13.54 -14.46 9.10
C ASP A 90 12.65 -15.01 7.97
N ASN A 91 13.27 -15.15 6.78
CA ASN A 91 12.89 -15.97 5.63
C ASN A 91 11.73 -15.57 4.71
N ASP A 92 11.18 -14.34 4.79
CA ASP A 92 10.20 -13.93 3.78
C ASP A 92 10.85 -13.58 2.42
N PRO A 93 10.26 -14.03 1.30
CA PRO A 93 10.81 -13.81 -0.03
C PRO A 93 10.93 -12.30 -0.30
N VAL A 94 12.14 -11.87 -0.65
CA VAL A 94 12.38 -10.50 -1.11
C VAL A 94 11.63 -10.32 -2.43
N LEU A 95 10.63 -9.46 -2.41
CA LEU A 95 9.90 -9.06 -3.60
C LEU A 95 10.72 -8.00 -4.33
N GLU A 96 11.29 -8.38 -5.46
CA GLU A 96 11.98 -7.48 -6.37
C GLU A 96 11.07 -7.15 -7.55
N GLY A 97 10.82 -5.85 -7.77
CA GLY A 97 9.97 -5.41 -8.87
C GLY A 97 9.65 -3.93 -8.80
N ARG A 98 8.79 -3.46 -9.70
CA ARG A 98 8.20 -2.12 -9.58
C ARG A 98 7.20 -2.16 -8.44
N VAL A 99 7.30 -1.22 -7.50
CA VAL A 99 6.38 -1.13 -6.33
C VAL A 99 4.92 -1.16 -6.76
N VAL A 100 4.58 -0.52 -7.89
CA VAL A 100 3.23 -0.54 -8.47
C VAL A 100 2.72 -1.96 -8.69
N ASP A 101 3.53 -2.82 -9.31
CA ASP A 101 3.14 -4.19 -9.66
C ASP A 101 2.98 -5.03 -8.38
N LEU A 102 3.90 -4.85 -7.43
CA LEU A 102 3.85 -5.54 -6.14
C LEU A 102 2.61 -5.17 -5.31
N LEU A 103 2.22 -3.88 -5.30
CA LEU A 103 1.02 -3.43 -4.62
C LEU A 103 -0.25 -3.87 -5.36
N LYS A 104 -0.25 -3.80 -6.70
CA LYS A 104 -1.38 -4.21 -7.54
C LYS A 104 -1.69 -5.69 -7.38
N ALA A 105 -0.66 -6.54 -7.25
CA ALA A 105 -0.82 -7.97 -7.00
C ALA A 105 -1.52 -8.30 -5.66
N ARG A 106 -1.62 -7.34 -4.74
CA ARG A 106 -2.31 -7.49 -3.44
C ARG A 106 -3.77 -7.03 -3.49
N LEU A 107 -4.23 -6.47 -4.60
CA LEU A 107 -5.64 -6.12 -4.76
C LEU A 107 -6.48 -7.36 -5.06
N SER A 108 -7.66 -7.44 -4.44
CA SER A 108 -8.64 -8.46 -4.80
C SER A 108 -9.25 -8.17 -6.18
N PRO A 109 -9.80 -9.17 -6.88
CA PRO A 109 -10.50 -8.97 -8.15
C PRO A 109 -11.61 -7.91 -8.05
N GLU A 110 -12.32 -7.86 -6.93
CA GLU A 110 -13.38 -6.88 -6.68
C GLU A 110 -12.83 -5.45 -6.57
N ALA A 111 -11.65 -5.27 -5.96
CA ALA A 111 -11.01 -3.97 -5.87
C ALA A 111 -10.57 -3.46 -7.26
N ILE A 112 -10.09 -4.36 -8.12
CA ILE A 112 -9.74 -4.05 -9.51
C ILE A 112 -10.99 -3.70 -10.33
N ALA A 113 -12.09 -4.43 -10.12
CA ALA A 113 -13.37 -4.14 -10.78
C ALA A 113 -13.92 -2.77 -10.36
N LYS A 114 -13.87 -2.41 -9.07
CA LYS A 114 -14.25 -1.08 -8.57
C LYS A 114 -13.43 0.04 -9.21
N ALA A 115 -12.12 -0.15 -9.35
CA ALA A 115 -11.25 0.78 -10.05
C ALA A 115 -11.69 0.98 -11.51
N SER A 116 -11.92 -0.14 -12.20
CA SER A 116 -12.30 -0.15 -13.62
C SER A 116 -13.67 0.49 -13.85
N ALA A 117 -14.62 0.31 -12.93
CA ALA A 117 -15.93 0.97 -12.98
C ALA A 117 -15.82 2.50 -12.95
N LEU A 118 -14.85 3.07 -12.20
CA LEU A 118 -14.61 4.52 -12.18
C LEU A 118 -14.17 5.06 -13.55
N ALA A 119 -13.51 4.24 -14.37
CA ALA A 119 -13.14 4.61 -15.73
C ALA A 119 -14.34 4.58 -16.71
N ILE A 120 -15.41 3.84 -16.38
CA ILE A 120 -16.60 3.67 -17.23
C ILE A 120 -17.66 4.73 -16.93
N ILE A 121 -17.80 5.18 -15.68
CA ILE A 121 -18.82 6.15 -15.24
C ILE A 121 -18.66 7.53 -15.92
N ARG A 122 -17.55 7.79 -16.61
CA ARG A 122 -17.40 8.94 -17.51
C ARG A 122 -18.02 8.67 -18.89
N LYS A 123 -19.34 8.75 -18.95
CA LYS A 123 -20.09 9.03 -20.18
C LYS A 123 -21.16 10.08 -19.89
#